data_AF-A0A380FD28-F1
#
_entry.id   AF-A0A380FD28-F1
#
_cell.length_a   1.000
_cell.length_b   1.000
_cell.length_c   1.000
_cell.angle_alpha   90.00
_cell.angle_beta   90.00
_cell.angle_gamma   90.00
#
_symmetry.space_group_name_H-M   'P 1'
#
loop_
_entity.id
_entity.type
_entity.pdbx_description
1 polymer ?
#
loop_
_entity_poly.entity_id
_entity_poly.type
_entity_poly.pdbx_seq_one_letter_code
_entity_poly.pdbx_strand_id
1 'polypeptide(L)'
;MGVTSFIENAVKPSTSDTDKASIEVKFEAGKDELAVDVASYGGLVPYNLNGGIQELDEAGVIGYKAFIATCGDRSIEGDFQDVDDYSLYEGMKQIAKTGKILSIHSENCGHYRSFRTNC
;
A
#
# COMPACT_ATOMS: atom_id res chain seq x y z
N MET A 1 26.86 2.45 -6.42
CA MET A 1 26.32 2.84 -5.10
C MET A 1 26.04 1.56 -4.33
N GLY A 2 26.61 1.40 -3.13
CA GLY A 2 26.63 0.14 -2.36
C GLY A 2 25.38 -0.10 -1.51
N VAL A 3 24.19 0.03 -2.09
CA VAL A 3 22.94 -0.35 -1.42
C VAL A 3 22.74 -1.84 -1.68
N THR A 4 22.71 -2.64 -0.62
CA THR A 4 22.59 -4.12 -0.70
C THR A 4 21.17 -4.61 -0.46
N SER A 5 20.28 -3.75 0.03
CA SER A 5 18.87 -4.07 0.28
C SER A 5 18.01 -2.80 0.20
N PHE A 6 16.82 -2.90 -0.37
CA PHE A 6 15.84 -1.81 -0.35
C PHE A 6 14.41 -2.33 -0.17
N ILE A 7 13.54 -1.46 0.34
CA ILE A 7 12.13 -1.78 0.55
C ILE A 7 11.31 -1.00 -0.46
N GLU A 8 10.59 -1.72 -1.31
CA GLU A 8 9.77 -1.12 -2.36
C GLU A 8 8.39 -0.68 -1.83
N ASN A 9 7.97 0.51 -2.24
CA ASN A 9 6.68 1.09 -1.87
C ASN A 9 5.52 0.41 -2.61
N ALA A 10 4.35 0.36 -1.97
CA ALA A 10 3.14 -0.31 -2.50
C ALA A 10 2.40 0.47 -3.62
N VAL A 11 2.79 1.72 -3.86
CA VAL A 11 2.17 2.60 -4.88
C VAL A 11 3.09 2.71 -6.08
N LYS A 12 2.60 2.28 -7.26
CA LYS A 12 3.18 2.56 -8.57
C LYS A 12 2.11 3.08 -9.52
N PRO A 13 2.44 3.97 -10.48
CA PRO A 13 1.46 4.61 -11.39
C PRO A 13 0.70 3.66 -12.33
N SER A 14 1.00 2.37 -12.33
CA SER A 14 0.35 1.36 -13.20
C SER A 14 -0.25 0.17 -12.44
N THR A 15 0.06 0.00 -11.15
CA THR A 15 -0.36 -1.16 -10.34
C THR A 15 -0.35 -0.80 -8.85
N SER A 16 -1.43 -1.11 -8.14
CA SER A 16 -1.50 -1.05 -6.67
C SER A 16 -1.20 -2.43 -6.07
N ASP A 17 -0.22 -2.51 -5.18
CA ASP A 17 0.15 -3.76 -4.50
C ASP A 17 -0.85 -4.08 -3.35
N THR A 18 -2.14 -4.23 -3.68
CA THR A 18 -3.26 -4.29 -2.72
C THR A 18 -3.84 -5.69 -2.51
N ASP A 19 -3.36 -6.66 -3.30
CA ASP A 19 -3.85 -8.02 -3.39
C ASP A 19 -2.68 -8.97 -3.71
N LYS A 20 -2.85 -10.25 -3.36
CA LYS A 20 -1.79 -11.26 -3.49
C LYS A 20 -1.31 -11.45 -4.93
N ALA A 21 -2.22 -11.45 -5.90
CA ALA A 21 -1.87 -11.63 -7.30
C ALA A 21 -0.91 -10.53 -7.80
N SER A 22 -1.15 -9.27 -7.45
CA SER A 22 -0.26 -8.16 -7.82
C SER A 22 1.13 -8.30 -7.19
N ILE A 23 1.19 -8.71 -5.91
CA ILE A 23 2.46 -8.97 -5.21
C ILE A 23 3.22 -10.16 -5.81
N GLU A 24 2.54 -11.27 -6.14
CA GLU A 24 3.17 -12.45 -6.73
C GLU A 24 3.75 -12.14 -8.12
N VAL A 25 3.01 -11.42 -8.98
CA VAL A 25 3.51 -10.97 -10.29
C VAL A 25 4.78 -10.13 -10.12
N LYS A 26 4.81 -9.27 -9.11
CA LYS A 26 5.97 -8.42 -8.81
C LYS A 26 7.16 -9.23 -8.31
N PHE A 27 6.95 -10.21 -7.43
CA PHE A 27 8.02 -11.09 -6.97
C PHE A 27 8.58 -11.95 -8.11
N GLU A 28 7.73 -12.49 -8.98
CA GLU A 28 8.18 -13.26 -10.15
C GLU A 28 8.97 -12.39 -11.14
N ALA A 29 8.51 -11.16 -11.41
CA ALA A 29 9.23 -10.23 -12.27
C ALA A 29 10.58 -9.77 -11.68
N GLY A 30 10.72 -9.75 -10.34
CA GLY A 30 11.93 -9.32 -9.65
C GLY A 30 12.99 -10.42 -9.48
N LYS A 31 12.61 -11.71 -9.49
CA LYS A 31 13.52 -12.82 -9.15
C LYS A 31 14.76 -12.93 -10.03
N ASP A 32 14.66 -12.58 -11.32
CA ASP A 32 15.78 -12.70 -12.27
C ASP A 32 16.43 -11.35 -12.65
N GLU A 33 15.84 -10.23 -12.23
CA GLU A 33 16.29 -8.88 -12.61
C GLU A 33 17.00 -8.11 -11.47
N LEU A 34 16.88 -8.58 -10.22
CA LEU A 34 17.36 -7.86 -9.05
C LEU A 34 18.72 -8.39 -8.56
N ALA A 35 19.73 -7.52 -8.59
CA ALA A 35 21.08 -7.81 -8.09
C ALA A 35 21.20 -7.75 -6.55
N VAL A 36 20.11 -7.41 -5.83
CA VAL A 36 20.10 -7.10 -4.39
C VAL A 36 18.77 -7.54 -3.75
N ASP A 37 18.75 -7.71 -2.42
CA ASP A 37 17.56 -8.14 -1.69
C ASP A 37 16.46 -7.07 -1.70
N VAL A 38 15.25 -7.45 -2.14
CA VAL A 38 14.09 -6.55 -2.21
C VAL A 38 12.95 -7.09 -1.36
N ALA A 39 12.48 -6.23 -0.46
CA ALA A 39 11.28 -6.46 0.32
C ALA A 39 10.16 -5.53 -0.15
N SER A 40 8.91 -6.01 -0.14
CA SER A 40 7.75 -5.23 -0.61
C SER A 40 6.83 -4.85 0.54
N TYR A 41 6.34 -3.61 0.51
CA TYR A 41 5.18 -3.18 1.28
C TYR A 41 3.88 -3.63 0.60
N GLY A 42 2.90 -4.05 1.39
CA GLY A 42 1.51 -4.20 0.94
C GLY A 42 0.73 -2.89 1.10
N GLY A 43 -0.22 -2.62 0.21
CA GLY A 43 -1.12 -1.48 0.32
C GLY A 43 -2.23 -1.73 1.34
N LEU A 44 -2.56 -0.74 2.17
CA LEU A 44 -3.82 -0.68 2.91
C LEU A 44 -4.74 0.33 2.23
N VAL A 45 -5.88 -0.15 1.75
CA VAL A 45 -6.88 0.63 1.00
C VAL A 45 -8.29 0.23 1.46
N PRO A 46 -9.32 1.09 1.33
CA PRO A 46 -10.66 0.81 1.87
C PRO A 46 -11.29 -0.51 1.38
N TYR A 47 -11.00 -0.90 0.13
CA TYR A 47 -11.59 -2.09 -0.48
C TYR A 47 -10.89 -3.41 -0.14
N ASN A 48 -9.68 -3.39 0.44
CA ASN A 48 -8.91 -4.61 0.74
C ASN A 48 -9.02 -5.08 2.21
N LEU A 49 -9.92 -4.47 2.98
CA LEU A 49 -10.19 -4.81 4.38
C LEU A 49 -10.84 -6.19 4.57
N ASN A 50 -11.45 -6.77 3.53
CA ASN A 50 -12.14 -8.04 3.62
C ASN A 50 -11.23 -9.22 3.22
N GLY A 51 -10.13 -9.42 3.93
CA GLY A 51 -9.20 -10.53 3.74
C GLY A 51 -7.91 -10.20 2.98
N GLY A 52 -7.87 -9.07 2.27
CA GLY A 52 -6.67 -8.66 1.51
C GLY A 52 -5.43 -8.47 2.38
N ILE A 53 -5.60 -8.04 3.63
CA ILE A 53 -4.49 -7.89 4.59
C ILE A 53 -3.82 -9.23 4.92
N GLN A 54 -4.61 -10.30 5.11
CA GLN A 54 -4.10 -11.64 5.34
C GLN A 54 -3.49 -12.23 4.07
N GLU A 55 -4.11 -12.00 2.91
CA GLU A 55 -3.55 -12.44 1.63
C GLU A 55 -2.17 -11.82 1.37
N LEU A 56 -2.00 -10.52 1.67
CA LEU A 56 -0.71 -9.83 1.60
C LEU A 56 0.29 -10.38 2.63
N ASP A 57 -0.19 -10.74 3.83
CA ASP A 57 0.63 -11.35 4.88
C ASP A 57 1.24 -12.69 4.41
N GLU A 58 0.39 -13.55 3.85
CA GLU A 58 0.74 -14.84 3.26
C GLU A 58 1.63 -14.69 2.02
N ALA A 59 1.46 -13.61 1.25
CA ALA A 59 2.33 -13.28 0.11
C ALA A 59 3.74 -12.82 0.52
N GLY A 60 3.99 -12.61 1.82
CA GLY A 60 5.32 -12.31 2.34
C GLY A 60 5.70 -10.83 2.36
N VAL A 61 4.74 -9.92 2.38
CA VAL A 61 5.04 -8.48 2.56
C VAL A 61 5.68 -8.23 3.92
N ILE A 62 6.62 -7.29 4.01
CA ILE A 62 7.32 -7.01 5.29
C ILE A 62 6.61 -5.97 6.17
N GLY A 63 5.58 -5.33 5.62
CA GLY A 63 4.78 -4.32 6.29
C GLY A 63 3.74 -3.75 5.34
N TYR A 64 2.98 -2.77 5.83
CA TYR A 64 1.90 -2.15 5.07
C TYR A 64 2.14 -0.65 4.90
N LYS A 65 1.56 -0.06 3.85
CA LYS A 65 1.59 1.38 3.56
C LYS A 65 0.16 1.89 3.40
N ALA A 66 -0.17 3.00 4.06
CA ALA A 66 -1.45 3.71 3.90
C ALA A 66 -1.24 5.20 3.61
N PHE A 67 -2.21 5.82 2.95
CA PHE A 67 -2.24 7.27 2.70
C PHE A 67 -3.50 7.87 3.31
N ILE A 68 -3.35 8.84 4.21
CA ILE A 68 -4.49 9.54 4.86
C ILE A 68 -4.99 10.72 3.99
N ALA A 69 -4.16 11.19 3.06
CA ALA A 69 -4.53 12.26 2.15
C ALA A 69 -4.64 11.76 0.71
N THR A 70 -5.32 12.57 -0.10
CA THR A 70 -5.64 12.28 -1.50
C THR A 70 -4.41 11.77 -2.25
N CYS A 71 -4.40 10.46 -2.49
CA CYS A 71 -3.41 9.76 -3.27
C CYS A 71 -4.14 8.96 -4.35
N GLY A 72 -3.48 8.79 -5.49
CA GLY A 72 -4.08 8.16 -6.67
C GLY A 72 -5.10 9.04 -7.38
N ASP A 73 -5.54 8.56 -8.53
CA ASP A 73 -6.62 9.12 -9.33
C ASP A 73 -7.90 8.28 -9.09
N ARG A 74 -8.90 8.90 -8.45
CA ARG A 74 -10.17 8.24 -8.13
C ARG A 74 -11.01 7.87 -9.36
N SER A 75 -10.65 8.36 -10.54
CA SER A 75 -11.29 7.98 -11.81
C SER A 75 -10.75 6.66 -12.38
N ILE A 76 -9.65 6.14 -11.85
CA ILE A 76 -9.04 4.88 -12.26
C ILE A 76 -9.49 3.77 -11.31
N GLU A 77 -10.24 2.80 -11.84
CA GLU A 77 -10.68 1.63 -11.08
C GLU A 77 -9.47 0.76 -10.69
N GLY A 78 -9.32 0.47 -9.40
CA GLY A 78 -8.18 -0.27 -8.87
C GLY A 78 -6.92 0.57 -8.63
N ASP A 79 -6.99 1.90 -8.71
CA ASP A 79 -5.87 2.74 -8.26
C ASP A 79 -5.81 2.85 -6.73
N PHE A 80 -4.64 3.22 -6.20
CA PHE A 80 -4.37 3.28 -4.78
C PHE A 80 -5.17 4.42 -4.12
N GLN A 81 -6.23 4.06 -3.40
CA GLN A 81 -7.11 5.02 -2.73
C GLN A 81 -6.60 5.42 -1.35
N ASP A 82 -6.87 6.68 -0.97
CA ASP A 82 -6.70 7.14 0.40
C ASP A 82 -7.63 6.41 1.38
N VAL A 83 -7.15 6.16 2.59
CA VAL A 83 -7.93 5.52 3.65
C VAL A 83 -8.69 6.57 4.46
N ASP A 84 -9.96 6.30 4.72
CA ASP A 84 -10.74 7.02 5.71
C ASP A 84 -10.45 6.52 7.14
N ASP A 85 -10.92 7.24 8.16
CA ASP A 85 -10.69 6.91 9.57
C ASP A 85 -11.16 5.49 9.95
N TYR A 86 -12.27 5.01 9.37
CA TYR A 86 -12.78 3.66 9.63
C TYR A 86 -11.88 2.61 8.97
N SER A 87 -11.51 2.82 7.70
CA SER A 87 -10.61 1.93 6.97
C SER A 87 -9.23 1.83 7.63
N LEU A 88 -8.72 2.95 8.13
CA LEU A 88 -7.46 2.99 8.88
C LEU A 88 -7.59 2.21 10.20
N TYR A 89 -8.66 2.41 10.95
CA TYR A 89 -8.88 1.73 12.23
C TYR A 89 -9.00 0.21 12.07
N GLU A 90 -9.86 -0.25 11.15
CA GLU A 90 -10.03 -1.68 10.89
C GLU A 90 -8.77 -2.30 10.28
N GLY A 91 -8.10 -1.59 9.36
CA GLY A 91 -6.82 -2.00 8.80
C GLY A 91 -5.75 -2.19 9.88
N MET A 92 -5.57 -1.21 10.78
CA MET A 92 -4.63 -1.32 11.90
C MET A 92 -4.94 -2.51 12.81
N LYS A 93 -6.21 -2.78 13.10
CA LYS A 93 -6.63 -3.92 13.92
C LYS A 93 -6.30 -5.26 13.27
N GLN A 94 -6.37 -5.35 11.95
CA GLN A 94 -6.00 -6.56 11.20
C GLN A 94 -4.48 -6.72 11.11
N ILE A 95 -3.75 -5.64 10.81
CA ILE A 95 -2.29 -5.62 10.73
C ILE A 95 -1.66 -5.95 12.09
N ALA A 96 -2.28 -5.50 13.19
CA ALA A 96 -1.82 -5.86 14.53
C ALA A 96 -1.82 -7.39 14.78
N LYS A 97 -2.69 -8.15 14.10
CA LYS A 97 -2.72 -9.62 14.19
C LYS A 97 -1.59 -10.29 13.41
N THR A 98 -1.07 -9.65 12.37
CA THR A 98 0.06 -10.16 11.58
C THR A 98 1.40 -9.88 12.24
N GLY A 99 1.44 -8.98 13.23
CA GLY A 99 2.66 -8.58 13.94
C GLY A 99 3.59 -7.69 13.12
N LYS A 100 3.11 -7.17 11.98
CA LYS A 100 3.87 -6.31 11.07
C LYS A 100 3.59 -4.82 11.33
N ILE A 101 4.40 -3.96 10.71
CA ILE A 101 4.31 -2.51 10.86
C ILE A 101 3.44 -1.87 9.76
N LEU A 102 2.75 -0.79 10.10
CA LEU A 102 2.04 0.07 9.17
C LEU A 102 2.77 1.41 9.05
N SER A 103 3.19 1.76 7.83
CA SER A 103 3.76 3.05 7.48
C SER A 103 2.69 3.95 6.89
N ILE A 104 2.45 5.11 7.50
CA ILE A 104 1.39 6.01 7.10
C ILE A 104 1.98 7.28 6.48
N HIS A 105 1.57 7.61 5.26
CA HIS A 105 1.74 8.96 4.74
C HIS A 105 0.71 9.88 5.38
N SER A 106 1.17 10.64 6.37
CA SER A 106 0.33 11.50 7.22
C SER A 106 0.48 12.96 6.82
N GLU A 107 -0.28 13.41 5.84
CA GLU A 107 -0.44 14.84 5.55
C GLU A 107 -1.87 15.28 5.88
N ASN A 108 -2.02 16.45 6.49
CA ASN A 108 -3.34 16.94 6.92
C ASN A 108 -4.06 17.61 5.74
N CYS A 109 -4.97 16.88 5.09
CA CYS A 109 -5.79 17.42 4.00
C CYS A 109 -6.88 18.41 4.48
N GLY A 110 -7.02 18.61 5.80
CA GLY A 110 -7.99 19.54 6.41
C GLY A 110 -7.78 21.01 6.08
N HIS A 111 -6.57 21.44 5.68
CA HIS A 111 -6.33 22.82 5.23
C HIS A 111 -6.59 23.02 3.73
N TYR A 112 -6.66 21.95 2.93
CA TYR A 112 -6.85 22.01 1.47
C TYR A 112 -8.27 21.67 0.99
N ARG A 113 -9.12 21.05 1.83
CA ARG A 113 -10.47 20.62 1.44
C ARG A 113 -11.46 21.77 1.15
N SER A 114 -11.15 23.01 1.55
CA SER A 114 -11.95 24.20 1.23
C SER A 114 -11.64 24.81 -0.15
N PHE A 115 -10.55 24.42 -0.81
CA PHE A 115 -10.09 25.05 -2.07
C PHE A 115 -10.09 24.14 -3.30
N ARG A 116 -10.51 22.88 -3.16
CA ARG A 116 -10.55 21.91 -4.28
C ARG A 116 -11.92 21.24 -4.43
N THR A 117 -12.97 22.05 -4.49
CA THR A 117 -14.18 21.71 -5.27
C THR A 117 -14.09 22.46 -6.58
N ASN A 118 -13.67 21.73 -7.62
CA ASN A 118 -13.71 22.00 -9.06
C ASN A 118 -12.36 21.70 -9.71
N CYS A 119 -12.13 20.41 -10.00
CA CYS A 119 -11.50 19.95 -11.24
C CYS A 119 -12.11 18.59 -11.57
#